data_AF-A0A847TZH1-F1
#
_entry.id   AF-A0A847TZH1-F1
#
_cell.length_a   1.000
_cell.length_b   1.000
_cell.length_c   1.000
_cell.angle_alpha   90.00
_cell.angle_beta   90.00
_cell.angle_gamma   90.00
#
_symmetry.space_group_name_H-M   'P 1'
#
loop_
_entity.id
_entity.type
_entity.pdbx_description
1 polymer ?
#
loop_
_entity_poly.entity_id
_entity_poly.type
_entity_poly.pdbx_seq_one_letter_code
_entity_poly.pdbx_strand_id
1 'polypeptide(L)'
;MVLMGAVGGYFTYTTHIEPRTTTETREVSSWQSSGTFSHQATVINETTAFSEGTVLQNRSAYFRGVSPKLNGTFRYAYEAQEGNLTTETTVLLKYRAVEPADDGNGTTYWDITRPIAQDRTEALRPTERVTVPFSTNASAAIERVQRIDNEHGNTPGQLGIAVIARVDVSGTRNGQRVDTTNTYRLPIIPDDSVYRVADPGVVTASGSQTEQVTVPVEYGALRRVGSPLLLSLAVGSLLGLLYARQTGRLSVSEAERRWADYRTARAEYDDWITSGHLPSDTDEMPAITVDSLEGLVDVAIDTNTRVIENVSHDQYVVFVDNRLYRYEPPLEPTAEGDDGRASDEHDSSSDQTKGGMTRPSRVQANTNHSDNPKDH
;
A
#
# COMPACT_ATOMS: atom_id res chain seq x y z
N MET A 1 -31.23 6.85 -3.60
CA MET A 1 -31.13 6.02 -2.37
C MET A 1 -30.63 4.60 -2.65
N VAL A 2 -31.37 3.73 -3.35
CA VAL A 2 -31.00 2.30 -3.54
C VAL A 2 -29.56 2.09 -4.04
N LEU A 3 -29.16 2.74 -5.12
CA LEU A 3 -27.77 2.68 -5.64
C LEU A 3 -26.72 3.11 -4.61
N MET A 4 -27.00 4.16 -3.83
CA MET A 4 -26.11 4.69 -2.80
C MET A 4 -25.95 3.71 -1.62
N GLY A 5 -27.06 3.06 -1.22
CA GLY A 5 -27.06 1.99 -0.22
C GLY A 5 -26.33 0.74 -0.68
N ALA A 6 -26.50 0.32 -1.95
CA ALA A 6 -25.77 -0.80 -2.52
C ALA A 6 -24.24 -0.55 -2.57
N VAL A 7 -23.83 0.64 -2.99
CA VAL A 7 -22.42 1.07 -2.99
C VAL A 7 -21.86 1.15 -1.56
N GLY A 8 -22.57 1.79 -0.64
CA GLY A 8 -22.18 1.88 0.78
C GLY A 8 -22.08 0.51 1.45
N GLY A 9 -23.01 -0.40 1.17
CA GLY A 9 -23.01 -1.79 1.65
C GLY A 9 -21.83 -2.60 1.10
N TYR A 10 -21.57 -2.55 -0.21
CA TYR A 10 -20.42 -3.20 -0.84
C TYR A 10 -19.08 -2.73 -0.25
N PHE A 11 -18.91 -1.41 -0.07
CA PHE A 11 -17.71 -0.87 0.56
C PHE A 11 -17.62 -1.23 2.05
N THR A 12 -18.73 -1.24 2.79
CA THR A 12 -18.72 -1.63 4.21
C THR A 12 -18.32 -3.09 4.37
N TYR A 13 -18.90 -3.99 3.56
CA TYR A 13 -18.60 -5.43 3.55
C TYR A 13 -17.12 -5.71 3.24
N THR A 14 -16.60 -5.16 2.13
CA THR A 14 -15.19 -5.33 1.69
C THR A 14 -14.15 -4.57 2.53
N THR A 15 -14.60 -3.85 3.57
CA THR A 15 -13.75 -3.09 4.51
C THR A 15 -13.75 -3.69 5.91
N HIS A 16 -14.86 -4.30 6.36
CA HIS A 16 -15.04 -4.76 7.74
C HIS A 16 -15.42 -6.23 7.92
N ILE A 17 -16.06 -6.87 6.93
CA ILE A 17 -16.46 -8.28 7.00
C ILE A 17 -15.43 -9.15 6.29
N GLU A 18 -15.06 -8.74 5.08
CA GLU A 18 -14.05 -9.42 4.25
C GLU A 18 -13.03 -8.37 3.77
N PRO A 19 -12.16 -7.86 4.67
CA PRO A 19 -11.12 -6.92 4.29
C PRO A 19 -10.17 -7.58 3.30
N ARG A 20 -9.82 -6.86 2.23
CA ARG A 20 -8.75 -7.31 1.33
C ARG A 20 -7.45 -7.42 2.12
N THR A 21 -6.65 -8.38 1.75
CA THR A 21 -5.29 -8.54 2.25
C THR A 21 -4.28 -8.09 1.20
N THR A 22 -3.07 -7.81 1.66
CA THR A 22 -1.89 -7.59 0.82
C THR A 22 -0.78 -8.53 1.29
N THR A 23 0.11 -8.90 0.37
CA THR A 23 1.29 -9.70 0.70
C THR A 23 2.44 -8.76 1.03
N GLU A 24 3.04 -8.92 2.21
CA GLU A 24 4.24 -8.21 2.63
C GLU A 24 5.42 -9.17 2.79
N THR A 25 6.60 -8.76 2.32
CA THR A 25 7.85 -9.49 2.53
C THR A 25 8.40 -9.16 3.91
N ARG A 26 8.55 -10.17 4.78
CA ARG A 26 9.10 -10.03 6.13
C ARG A 26 10.36 -10.87 6.29
N GLU A 27 11.44 -10.30 6.80
CA GLU A 27 12.60 -11.09 7.22
C GLU A 27 12.24 -11.96 8.44
N VAL A 28 12.48 -13.26 8.32
CA VAL A 28 12.18 -14.26 9.37
C VAL A 28 13.44 -14.83 10.01
N SER A 29 14.57 -14.83 9.28
CA SER A 29 15.86 -15.22 9.82
C SER A 29 17.00 -14.57 9.04
N SER A 30 18.16 -14.43 9.67
CA SER A 30 19.40 -14.00 9.01
C SER A 30 20.59 -14.79 9.51
N TRP A 31 21.69 -14.72 8.77
CA TRP A 31 22.94 -15.39 9.10
C TRP A 31 24.15 -14.56 8.68
N GLN A 32 25.26 -14.79 9.36
CA GLN A 32 26.57 -14.25 9.02
C GLN A 32 27.64 -15.34 9.18
N SER A 33 28.61 -15.40 8.28
CA SER A 33 29.87 -16.14 8.46
C SER A 33 31.04 -15.18 8.44
N SER A 34 32.11 -15.53 9.15
CA SER A 34 33.34 -14.75 9.20
C SER A 34 34.56 -15.65 9.12
N GLY A 35 35.56 -15.19 8.36
CA GLY A 35 36.90 -15.77 8.32
C GLY A 35 37.92 -14.71 8.68
N THR A 36 38.91 -15.06 9.50
CA THR A 36 39.99 -14.16 9.88
C THR A 36 41.31 -14.91 10.02
N PHE A 37 42.41 -14.24 9.70
CA PHE A 37 43.75 -14.71 9.97
C PHE A 37 44.30 -14.08 11.25
N SER A 38 45.30 -14.74 11.81
CA SER A 38 46.19 -14.19 12.83
C SER A 38 47.56 -14.82 12.58
N HIS A 39 48.63 -14.08 12.76
CA HIS A 39 49.94 -14.50 12.28
C HIS A 39 51.09 -13.93 13.09
N GLN A 40 52.18 -14.70 13.19
CA GLN A 40 53.35 -14.34 13.97
C GLN A 40 54.61 -14.99 13.40
N ALA A 41 55.76 -14.36 13.61
CA ALA A 41 57.06 -14.94 13.30
C ALA A 41 57.97 -14.85 14.52
N THR A 42 58.67 -15.94 14.83
CA THR A 42 59.64 -15.99 15.92
C THR A 42 61.02 -15.60 15.39
N VAL A 43 61.72 -14.74 16.12
CA VAL A 43 63.12 -14.39 15.86
C VAL A 43 64.02 -15.58 16.16
N ILE A 44 64.79 -16.03 15.17
CA ILE A 44 65.68 -17.21 15.27
C ILE A 44 67.18 -16.87 15.31
N ASN A 45 67.52 -15.60 15.06
CA ASN A 45 68.88 -15.08 15.14
C ASN A 45 68.81 -13.80 15.98
N GLU A 46 69.63 -13.68 17.02
CA GLU A 46 69.65 -12.46 17.82
C GLU A 46 70.09 -11.23 17.00
N THR A 47 69.56 -10.07 17.39
CA THR A 47 69.91 -8.77 16.84
C THR A 47 69.89 -7.74 17.96
N THR A 48 70.56 -6.60 17.78
CA THR A 48 70.54 -5.49 18.76
C THR A 48 69.13 -4.98 19.06
N ALA A 49 68.17 -5.18 18.16
CA ALA A 49 66.78 -4.75 18.32
C ALA A 49 65.83 -5.85 18.87
N PHE A 50 66.16 -7.13 18.66
CA PHE A 50 65.32 -8.27 19.05
C PHE A 50 66.18 -9.47 19.44
N SER A 51 65.99 -9.98 20.65
CA SER A 51 66.61 -11.23 21.12
C SER A 51 66.04 -12.45 20.39
N GLU A 52 66.82 -13.53 20.31
CA GLU A 52 66.32 -14.84 19.87
C GLU A 52 65.11 -15.27 20.72
N GLY A 53 64.15 -15.96 20.09
CA GLY A 53 62.88 -16.36 20.71
C GLY A 53 61.80 -15.27 20.76
N THR A 54 62.12 -14.00 20.46
CA THR A 54 61.12 -12.92 20.41
C THR A 54 60.01 -13.24 19.42
N VAL A 55 58.75 -13.22 19.85
CA VAL A 55 57.58 -13.47 18.99
C VAL A 55 57.04 -12.14 18.47
N LEU A 56 57.18 -11.91 17.17
CA LEU A 56 56.59 -10.77 16.47
C LEU A 56 55.16 -11.17 16.06
N GLN A 57 54.13 -10.46 16.54
CA GLN A 57 52.72 -10.80 16.29
C GLN A 57 52.01 -9.74 15.44
N ASN A 58 51.14 -10.19 14.52
CA ASN A 58 50.26 -9.40 13.66
C ASN A 58 50.90 -8.13 13.06
N ARG A 59 52.19 -8.21 12.66
CA ARG A 59 52.93 -7.11 12.04
C ARG A 59 52.71 -7.09 10.53
N SER A 60 52.55 -5.92 9.95
CA SER A 60 52.49 -5.73 8.48
C SER A 60 53.77 -6.18 7.75
N ALA A 61 54.91 -6.28 8.45
CA ALA A 61 56.18 -6.76 7.91
C ALA A 61 56.96 -7.61 8.94
N TYR A 62 57.70 -8.59 8.42
CA TYR A 62 58.61 -9.47 9.16
C TYR A 62 59.96 -9.58 8.46
N PHE A 63 61.01 -9.94 9.18
CA PHE A 63 62.37 -9.98 8.64
C PHE A 63 62.69 -11.32 7.98
N ARG A 64 63.18 -11.31 6.74
CA ARG A 64 63.43 -12.52 5.93
C ARG A 64 64.55 -13.38 6.51
N GLY A 65 65.64 -12.78 6.98
CA GLY A 65 66.79 -13.51 7.55
C GLY A 65 66.69 -13.78 9.07
N VAL A 66 65.87 -13.02 9.78
CA VAL A 66 65.80 -13.02 11.26
C VAL A 66 64.56 -13.74 11.78
N SER A 67 63.45 -13.72 11.03
CA SER A 67 62.20 -14.40 11.38
C SER A 67 61.56 -15.07 10.15
N PRO A 68 62.22 -16.07 9.52
CA PRO A 68 61.83 -16.63 8.22
C PRO A 68 60.53 -17.46 8.25
N LYS A 69 60.16 -17.98 9.41
CA LYS A 69 58.99 -18.87 9.58
C LYS A 69 57.79 -18.05 10.05
N LEU A 70 56.80 -17.92 9.17
CA LEU A 70 55.49 -17.37 9.47
C LEU A 70 54.59 -18.50 10.00
N ASN A 71 54.27 -18.44 11.29
CA ASN A 71 53.24 -19.27 11.90
C ASN A 71 51.94 -18.47 11.90
N GLY A 72 50.80 -19.13 11.75
CA GLY A 72 49.52 -18.45 11.79
C GLY A 72 48.38 -19.37 12.18
N THR A 73 47.20 -18.78 12.26
CA THR A 73 45.96 -19.48 12.59
C THR A 73 44.83 -18.81 11.85
N PHE A 74 44.15 -19.59 11.02
CA PHE A 74 42.90 -19.20 10.40
C PHE A 74 41.75 -19.58 11.33
N ARG A 75 40.77 -18.69 11.48
CA ARG A 75 39.55 -18.94 12.27
C ARG A 75 38.33 -18.72 11.40
N TYR A 76 37.40 -19.65 11.48
CA TYR A 76 36.08 -19.55 10.87
C TYR A 76 34.99 -19.62 11.94
N ALA A 77 33.98 -18.76 11.83
CA ALA A 77 32.83 -18.73 12.72
C ALA A 77 31.57 -18.39 11.94
N TYR A 78 30.41 -18.81 12.44
CA TYR A 78 29.12 -18.38 11.90
C TYR A 78 28.10 -18.07 12.99
N GLU A 79 27.16 -17.21 12.64
CA GLU A 79 26.05 -16.76 13.45
C GLU A 79 24.76 -16.98 12.64
N ALA A 80 23.75 -17.51 13.31
CA ALA A 80 22.45 -17.90 12.77
C ALA A 80 21.51 -18.12 13.96
N GLN A 81 20.19 -18.09 13.75
CA GLN A 81 19.22 -18.41 14.79
C GLN A 81 19.31 -19.88 15.20
N GLU A 82 19.53 -20.75 14.21
CA GLU A 82 19.79 -22.17 14.40
C GLU A 82 20.72 -22.68 13.28
N GLY A 83 21.46 -23.76 13.55
CA GLY A 83 22.33 -24.36 12.55
C GLY A 83 23.09 -25.57 13.06
N ASN A 84 23.51 -26.40 12.13
CA ASN A 84 24.40 -27.52 12.34
C ASN A 84 25.22 -27.69 11.06
N LEU A 85 26.48 -27.27 11.11
CA LEU A 85 27.37 -27.28 9.94
C LEU A 85 28.52 -28.25 10.15
N THR A 86 28.86 -28.99 9.10
CA THR A 86 30.15 -29.64 8.95
C THR A 86 31.02 -28.76 8.07
N THR A 87 32.19 -28.39 8.60
CA THR A 87 33.15 -27.52 7.92
C THR A 87 34.46 -28.27 7.74
N GLU A 88 34.90 -28.38 6.50
CA GLU A 88 36.23 -28.89 6.16
C GLU A 88 37.11 -27.71 5.71
N THR A 89 38.12 -27.40 6.50
CA THR A 89 39.01 -26.26 6.27
C THR A 89 40.37 -26.75 5.79
N THR A 90 40.70 -26.47 4.54
CA THR A 90 42.03 -26.73 3.97
C THR A 90 42.80 -25.43 3.81
N VAL A 91 43.92 -25.30 4.50
CA VAL A 91 44.86 -24.19 4.34
C VAL A 91 45.91 -24.58 3.31
N LEU A 92 45.92 -23.86 2.19
CA LEU A 92 46.82 -24.03 1.06
C LEU A 92 47.87 -22.92 1.05
N LEU A 93 49.11 -23.23 0.66
CA LEU A 93 50.07 -22.24 0.20
C LEU A 93 50.02 -22.19 -1.33
N LYS A 94 49.77 -21.00 -1.87
CA LYS A 94 49.61 -20.72 -3.30
C LYS A 94 50.78 -19.90 -3.83
N TYR A 95 51.31 -20.32 -4.96
CA TYR A 95 52.30 -19.63 -5.78
C TYR A 95 51.67 -19.35 -7.14
N ARG A 96 51.90 -18.18 -7.73
CA ARG A 96 51.43 -17.86 -9.09
C ARG A 96 52.29 -16.82 -9.77
N ALA A 97 52.24 -16.77 -11.10
CA ALA A 97 52.57 -15.57 -11.87
C ALA A 97 51.33 -15.07 -12.62
N VAL A 98 51.02 -13.79 -12.47
CA VAL A 98 49.85 -13.16 -13.11
C VAL A 98 50.18 -11.78 -13.64
N GLU A 99 49.83 -11.52 -14.88
CA GLU A 99 49.73 -10.18 -15.45
C GLU A 99 48.34 -9.62 -15.11
N PRO A 100 48.21 -8.63 -14.21
CA PRO A 100 46.92 -8.04 -13.89
C PRO A 100 46.41 -7.19 -15.06
N ALA A 101 45.11 -7.25 -15.32
CA ALA A 101 44.40 -6.36 -16.24
C ALA A 101 43.29 -5.61 -15.49
N ASP A 102 43.06 -4.35 -15.86
CA ASP A 102 42.12 -3.44 -15.16
C ASP A 102 40.65 -3.89 -15.27
N ASP A 103 40.31 -4.69 -16.28
CA ASP A 103 38.98 -5.27 -16.49
C ASP A 103 38.75 -6.60 -15.73
N GLY A 104 39.76 -7.07 -14.99
CA GLY A 104 39.74 -8.34 -14.28
C GLY A 104 40.15 -9.57 -15.12
N ASN A 105 40.35 -9.44 -16.44
CA ASN A 105 40.75 -10.53 -17.33
C ASN A 105 42.28 -10.72 -17.38
N GLY A 106 42.94 -10.64 -16.22
CA GLY A 106 44.40 -10.76 -16.13
C GLY A 106 44.93 -12.15 -16.51
N THR A 107 45.99 -12.20 -17.31
CA THR A 107 46.62 -13.45 -17.77
C THR A 107 47.33 -14.14 -16.61
N THR A 108 46.90 -15.36 -16.25
CA THR A 108 47.66 -16.22 -15.32
C THR A 108 48.56 -17.16 -16.11
N TYR A 109 49.88 -16.99 -16.00
CA TYR A 109 50.83 -17.85 -16.70
C TYR A 109 50.97 -19.23 -16.05
N TRP A 110 51.00 -19.26 -14.72
CA TRP A 110 51.06 -20.49 -13.93
C TRP A 110 50.53 -20.27 -12.52
N ASP A 111 50.00 -21.35 -11.92
CA ASP A 111 49.40 -21.38 -10.59
C ASP A 111 49.67 -22.75 -9.94
N ILE A 112 50.25 -22.76 -8.73
CA ILE A 112 50.59 -23.97 -7.99
C ILE A 112 50.10 -23.81 -6.55
N THR A 113 49.28 -24.76 -6.09
CA THR A 113 48.81 -24.83 -4.71
C THR A 113 49.30 -26.09 -4.03
N ARG A 114 49.63 -26.01 -2.74
CA ARG A 114 49.93 -27.16 -1.88
C ARG A 114 49.21 -27.04 -0.53
N PRO A 115 48.63 -28.10 0.04
CA PRO A 115 48.13 -28.06 1.41
C PRO A 115 49.29 -27.88 2.41
N ILE A 116 49.03 -27.10 3.46
CA ILE A 116 49.94 -26.87 4.59
C ILE A 116 49.29 -27.09 5.96
N ALA A 117 47.95 -27.10 6.03
CA ALA A 117 47.17 -27.61 7.16
C ALA A 117 45.76 -28.00 6.65
N GLN A 118 45.09 -28.89 7.37
CA GLN A 118 43.70 -29.28 7.12
C GLN A 118 43.05 -29.66 8.46
N ASP A 119 41.80 -29.30 8.64
CA ASP A 119 40.99 -29.68 9.80
C ASP A 119 39.53 -29.84 9.40
N ARG A 120 38.80 -30.69 10.13
CA ARG A 120 37.37 -30.95 9.90
C ARG A 120 36.63 -30.89 11.22
N THR A 121 35.67 -29.98 11.31
CA THR A 121 34.76 -29.87 12.46
C THR A 121 33.37 -30.28 12.00
N GLU A 122 32.79 -31.28 12.67
CA GLU A 122 31.42 -31.72 12.45
C GLU A 122 30.49 -31.12 13.51
N ALA A 123 29.21 -30.96 13.17
CA ALA A 123 28.18 -30.43 14.07
C ALA A 123 28.48 -29.06 14.72
N LEU A 124 29.26 -28.21 14.03
CA LEU A 124 29.56 -26.84 14.43
C LEU A 124 28.25 -26.05 14.59
N ARG A 125 28.01 -25.54 15.79
CA ARG A 125 26.83 -24.73 16.14
C ARG A 125 27.05 -23.24 15.86
N PRO A 126 25.98 -22.43 15.82
CA PRO A 126 26.13 -20.98 15.81
C PRO A 126 26.96 -20.52 17.02
N THR A 127 27.80 -19.50 16.84
CA THR A 127 28.78 -18.95 17.80
C THR A 127 30.01 -19.83 18.12
N GLU A 128 30.02 -21.12 17.77
CA GLU A 128 31.23 -21.94 17.83
C GLU A 128 32.23 -21.53 16.72
N ARG A 129 33.52 -21.84 16.93
CA ARG A 129 34.60 -21.37 16.04
C ARG A 129 35.59 -22.48 15.72
N VAL A 130 35.84 -22.69 14.44
CA VAL A 130 36.92 -23.55 13.92
C VAL A 130 38.23 -22.78 13.98
N THR A 131 39.33 -23.45 14.31
CA THR A 131 40.64 -22.83 14.49
C THR A 131 41.72 -23.73 13.89
N VAL A 132 42.24 -23.36 12.71
CA VAL A 132 43.22 -24.16 11.97
C VAL A 132 44.60 -23.49 12.02
N PRO A 133 45.54 -24.02 12.82
CA PRO A 133 46.92 -23.52 12.83
C PRO A 133 47.66 -23.93 11.55
N PHE A 134 48.52 -23.06 11.05
CA PHE A 134 49.38 -23.33 9.90
C PHE A 134 50.78 -22.75 10.11
N SER A 135 51.75 -23.22 9.33
CA SER A 135 53.12 -22.72 9.35
C SER A 135 53.74 -22.80 7.96
N THR A 136 54.39 -21.73 7.53
CA THR A 136 55.17 -21.69 6.28
C THR A 136 56.49 -20.96 6.48
N ASN A 137 57.56 -21.43 5.82
CA ASN A 137 58.80 -20.67 5.72
C ASN A 137 58.61 -19.67 4.57
N ALA A 138 58.41 -18.39 4.91
CA ALA A 138 58.16 -17.32 3.95
C ALA A 138 59.38 -17.07 3.08
N SER A 139 60.58 -17.04 3.67
CA SER A 139 61.85 -16.85 2.96
C SER A 139 62.08 -17.94 1.89
N ALA A 140 61.88 -19.20 2.26
CA ALA A 140 61.96 -20.32 1.32
C ALA A 140 60.81 -20.32 0.29
N ALA A 141 59.63 -19.79 0.62
CA ALA A 141 58.53 -19.61 -0.34
C ALA A 141 58.87 -18.54 -1.41
N ILE A 142 59.60 -17.48 -1.03
CA ILE A 142 60.09 -16.45 -1.96
C ILE A 142 61.14 -17.04 -2.92
N GLU A 143 62.07 -17.84 -2.43
CA GLU A 143 63.02 -18.57 -3.29
C GLU A 143 62.34 -19.63 -4.16
N ARG A 144 61.24 -20.23 -3.68
CA ARG A 144 60.44 -21.20 -4.44
C ARG A 144 59.69 -20.53 -5.58
N VAL A 145 59.04 -19.38 -5.36
CA VAL A 145 58.26 -18.68 -6.39
C VAL A 145 59.16 -18.20 -7.54
N GLN A 146 60.34 -17.66 -7.21
CA GLN A 146 61.36 -17.26 -8.19
C GLN A 146 61.89 -18.46 -8.97
N ARG A 147 62.19 -19.58 -8.30
CA ARG A 147 62.68 -20.79 -8.98
C ARG A 147 61.65 -21.37 -9.96
N ILE A 148 60.37 -21.43 -9.56
CA ILE A 148 59.29 -21.87 -10.44
C ILE A 148 59.20 -20.95 -11.67
N ASP A 149 59.35 -19.63 -11.49
CA ASP A 149 59.31 -18.72 -12.63
C ASP A 149 60.51 -18.89 -13.58
N ASN A 150 61.71 -19.09 -13.03
CA ASN A 150 62.91 -19.41 -13.81
C ASN A 150 62.74 -20.73 -14.60
N GLU A 151 62.08 -21.74 -14.02
CA GLU A 151 61.73 -23.00 -14.70
C GLU A 151 60.79 -22.77 -15.91
N HIS A 152 60.02 -21.66 -15.92
CA HIS A 152 59.16 -21.23 -17.03
C HIS A 152 59.79 -20.15 -17.94
N GLY A 153 61.09 -19.87 -17.78
CA GLY A 153 61.82 -18.89 -18.61
C GLY A 153 61.76 -17.44 -18.15
N ASN A 154 61.29 -17.18 -16.92
CA ASN A 154 60.90 -15.87 -16.36
C ASN A 154 59.66 -15.32 -17.06
N THR A 155 58.49 -15.46 -16.44
CA THR A 155 57.25 -14.94 -17.03
C THR A 155 57.18 -13.42 -16.85
N PRO A 156 56.52 -12.68 -17.77
CA PRO A 156 56.38 -11.23 -17.64
C PRO A 156 55.36 -10.81 -16.55
N GLY A 157 54.71 -11.78 -15.88
CA GLY A 157 53.71 -11.55 -14.84
C GLY A 157 54.31 -11.27 -13.46
N GLN A 158 53.50 -10.69 -12.58
CA GLN A 158 53.87 -10.45 -11.19
C GLN A 158 53.82 -11.76 -10.39
N LEU A 159 54.92 -12.09 -9.70
CA LEU A 159 55.00 -13.24 -8.80
C LEU A 159 54.21 -13.00 -7.52
N GLY A 160 53.35 -13.95 -7.17
CA GLY A 160 52.47 -13.88 -6.01
C GLY A 160 52.57 -15.10 -5.11
N ILE A 161 52.67 -14.85 -3.81
CA ILE A 161 52.55 -15.87 -2.75
C ILE A 161 51.34 -15.54 -1.89
N ALA A 162 50.56 -16.56 -1.51
CA ALA A 162 49.48 -16.36 -0.55
C ALA A 162 49.20 -17.64 0.25
N VAL A 163 48.83 -17.48 1.52
CA VAL A 163 48.10 -18.51 2.24
C VAL A 163 46.62 -18.36 1.90
N ILE A 164 45.98 -19.46 1.54
CA ILE A 164 44.55 -19.53 1.17
C ILE A 164 43.88 -20.49 2.12
N ALA A 165 42.88 -20.03 2.89
CA ALA A 165 42.00 -20.92 3.64
C ALA A 165 40.75 -21.17 2.81
N ARG A 166 40.59 -22.40 2.32
CA ARG A 166 39.33 -22.89 1.74
C ARG A 166 38.52 -23.53 2.85
N VAL A 167 37.27 -23.11 3.01
CA VAL A 167 36.32 -23.67 3.98
C VAL A 167 35.14 -24.21 3.20
N ASP A 168 35.08 -25.52 3.05
CA ASP A 168 33.96 -26.23 2.46
C ASP A 168 32.91 -26.46 3.56
N VAL A 169 31.71 -25.91 3.38
CA VAL A 169 30.65 -25.80 4.39
C VAL A 169 29.41 -26.54 3.92
N SER A 170 29.01 -27.57 4.66
CA SER A 170 27.78 -28.34 4.39
C SER A 170 26.94 -28.50 5.64
N GLY A 171 25.62 -28.63 5.52
CA GLY A 171 24.72 -28.89 6.67
C GLY A 171 23.44 -28.07 6.60
N THR A 172 22.97 -27.59 7.75
CA THR A 172 21.78 -26.72 7.85
C THR A 172 22.06 -25.40 8.58
N ARG A 173 21.36 -24.35 8.16
CA ARG A 173 21.43 -23.00 8.72
C ARG A 173 20.06 -22.33 8.56
N ASN A 174 19.43 -21.92 9.67
CA ASN A 174 18.04 -21.45 9.72
C ASN A 174 17.07 -22.38 8.96
N GLY A 175 17.04 -23.67 9.33
CA GLY A 175 16.26 -24.73 8.67
C GLY A 175 16.66 -25.09 7.23
N GLN A 176 17.39 -24.23 6.51
CA GLN A 176 17.76 -24.43 5.10
C GLN A 176 19.04 -25.25 4.96
N ARG A 177 19.11 -26.13 3.95
CA ARG A 177 20.33 -26.86 3.61
C ARG A 177 21.33 -25.93 2.93
N VAL A 178 22.58 -25.96 3.36
CA VAL A 178 23.70 -25.24 2.73
C VAL A 178 24.77 -26.22 2.26
N ASP A 179 25.37 -25.91 1.11
CA ASP A 179 26.54 -26.56 0.55
C ASP A 179 27.31 -25.48 -0.24
N THR A 180 28.45 -25.02 0.27
CA THR A 180 29.18 -23.88 -0.30
C THR A 180 30.65 -23.83 0.13
N THR A 181 31.51 -23.29 -0.73
CA THR A 181 32.94 -23.12 -0.48
C THR A 181 33.28 -21.65 -0.26
N ASN A 182 33.70 -21.29 0.95
CA ASN A 182 34.25 -19.96 1.25
C ASN A 182 35.77 -19.97 1.06
N THR A 183 36.34 -18.91 0.49
CA THR A 183 37.79 -18.81 0.27
C THR A 183 38.34 -17.49 0.81
N TYR A 184 39.28 -17.59 1.74
CA TYR A 184 39.95 -16.46 2.39
C TYR A 184 41.43 -16.44 2.02
N ARG A 185 42.01 -15.24 1.86
CA ARG A 185 43.36 -15.06 1.32
C ARG A 185 44.20 -14.13 2.17
N LEU A 186 45.41 -14.57 2.50
CA LEU A 186 46.46 -13.83 3.19
C LEU A 186 47.70 -13.75 2.28
N PRO A 187 47.85 -12.70 1.45
CA PRO A 187 49.01 -12.51 0.58
C PRO A 187 50.30 -12.30 1.39
N ILE A 188 51.37 -12.91 0.90
CA ILE A 188 52.75 -12.69 1.36
C ILE A 188 53.48 -11.98 0.22
N ILE A 189 53.90 -10.74 0.46
CA ILE A 189 54.54 -9.90 -0.54
C ILE A 189 56.06 -9.92 -0.26
N PRO A 190 56.89 -10.41 -1.19
CA PRO A 190 58.35 -10.32 -1.06
C PRO A 190 58.84 -8.88 -1.07
N ASP A 191 59.91 -8.63 -0.32
CA ASP A 191 60.78 -7.45 -0.37
C ASP A 191 62.22 -7.96 -0.12
N ASP A 192 63.23 -7.10 -0.22
CA ASP A 192 64.64 -7.52 -0.19
C ASP A 192 65.03 -8.16 1.16
N SER A 193 64.79 -7.42 2.25
CA SER A 193 65.17 -7.80 3.63
C SER A 193 63.98 -8.24 4.49
N VAL A 194 62.76 -7.97 4.04
CA VAL A 194 61.51 -8.25 4.76
C VAL A 194 60.52 -9.00 3.87
N TYR A 195 59.48 -9.54 4.46
CA TYR A 195 58.28 -9.95 3.75
C TYR A 195 57.08 -9.28 4.42
N ARG A 196 56.18 -8.71 3.61
CA ARG A 196 54.93 -8.10 4.11
C ARG A 196 53.80 -9.12 4.10
N VAL A 197 52.93 -9.02 5.09
CA VAL A 197 51.71 -9.82 5.18
C VAL A 197 50.54 -8.85 5.05
N ALA A 198 49.78 -9.00 3.97
CA ALA A 198 48.63 -8.13 3.68
C ALA A 198 47.36 -8.74 4.28
N ASP A 199 47.20 -8.64 5.60
CA ASP A 199 46.02 -9.19 6.28
C ASP A 199 44.76 -8.40 5.88
N PRO A 200 43.72 -9.04 5.30
CA PRO A 200 42.45 -8.39 5.01
C PRO A 200 41.61 -8.12 6.28
N GLY A 201 42.03 -8.62 7.45
CA GLY A 201 41.26 -8.57 8.67
C GLY A 201 40.11 -9.58 8.67
N VAL A 202 38.99 -9.20 9.31
CA VAL A 202 37.79 -10.05 9.36
C VAL A 202 37.01 -9.89 8.05
N VAL A 203 36.91 -10.98 7.28
CA VAL A 203 36.11 -11.05 6.06
C VAL A 203 34.78 -11.71 6.37
N THR A 204 33.68 -10.99 6.19
CA THR A 204 32.31 -11.45 6.48
C THR A 204 31.51 -11.73 5.21
N ALA A 205 30.63 -12.72 5.28
CA ALA A 205 29.53 -12.91 4.32
C ALA A 205 28.22 -13.04 5.11
N SER A 206 27.12 -12.55 4.55
CA SER A 206 25.81 -12.54 5.23
C SER A 206 24.68 -12.80 4.25
N GLY A 207 23.52 -13.18 4.78
CA GLY A 207 22.29 -13.28 4.01
C GLY A 207 21.08 -13.42 4.93
N SER A 208 19.89 -13.24 4.36
CA SER A 208 18.63 -13.40 5.09
C SER A 208 17.61 -14.24 4.34
N GLN A 209 16.62 -14.70 5.10
CA GLN A 209 15.47 -15.45 4.63
C GLN A 209 14.23 -14.61 4.88
N THR A 210 13.41 -14.46 3.85
CA THR A 210 12.15 -13.73 3.92
C THR A 210 10.97 -14.68 3.73
N GLU A 211 9.86 -14.36 4.40
CA GLU A 211 8.57 -15.02 4.24
C GLU A 211 7.53 -14.00 3.75
N GLN A 212 6.59 -14.47 2.93
CA GLN A 212 5.49 -13.68 2.40
C GLN A 212 4.30 -13.79 3.37
N VAL A 213 4.03 -12.72 4.12
CA VAL A 213 2.94 -12.69 5.11
C VAL A 213 1.75 -11.94 4.53
N THR A 214 0.56 -12.55 4.63
CA THR A 214 -0.71 -11.96 4.18
C THR A 214 -1.29 -11.11 5.31
N VAL A 215 -1.25 -9.79 5.18
CA VAL A 215 -1.77 -8.83 6.19
C VAL A 215 -3.05 -8.13 5.71
N PRO A 216 -3.98 -7.75 6.59
CA PRO A 216 -5.15 -6.95 6.20
C PRO A 216 -4.74 -5.56 5.68
N VAL A 217 -5.37 -5.09 4.61
CA VAL A 217 -5.15 -3.74 4.09
C VAL A 217 -5.74 -2.72 5.06
N GLU A 218 -4.87 -1.86 5.61
CA GLU A 218 -5.29 -0.72 6.42
C GLU A 218 -6.02 0.33 5.57
N TYR A 219 -7.36 0.35 5.67
CA TYR A 219 -8.16 1.37 5.01
C TYR A 219 -8.20 2.67 5.84
N GLY A 220 -7.90 3.79 5.19
CA GLY A 220 -7.96 5.13 5.79
C GLY A 220 -9.36 5.55 6.23
N ALA A 221 -9.42 6.55 7.12
CA ALA A 221 -10.63 6.96 7.84
C ALA A 221 -11.87 7.20 6.95
N LEU A 222 -11.69 7.79 5.77
CA LEU A 222 -12.79 8.06 4.82
C LEU A 222 -13.52 6.78 4.39
N ARG A 223 -12.79 5.66 4.17
CA ARG A 223 -13.39 4.38 3.79
C ARG A 223 -13.86 3.59 5.01
N ARG A 224 -13.12 3.64 6.12
CA ARG A 224 -13.43 2.96 7.39
C ARG A 224 -14.71 3.51 8.04
N VAL A 225 -14.94 4.83 8.02
CA VAL A 225 -16.09 5.48 8.67
C VAL A 225 -17.16 5.94 7.67
N GLY A 226 -16.78 6.38 6.48
CA GLY A 226 -17.73 6.90 5.49
C GLY A 226 -18.64 5.85 4.87
N SER A 227 -18.18 4.60 4.72
CA SER A 227 -18.99 3.51 4.14
C SER A 227 -20.21 3.13 5.00
N PRO A 228 -20.10 2.87 6.32
CA PRO A 228 -21.28 2.63 7.15
C PRO A 228 -22.16 3.87 7.30
N LEU A 229 -21.61 5.09 7.36
CA LEU A 229 -22.41 6.33 7.41
C LEU A 229 -23.30 6.49 6.17
N LEU A 230 -22.77 6.26 4.96
CA LEU A 230 -23.55 6.33 3.72
C LEU A 230 -24.66 5.27 3.68
N LEU A 231 -24.39 4.05 4.17
CA LEU A 231 -25.38 2.99 4.29
C LEU A 231 -26.51 3.41 5.26
N SER A 232 -26.17 3.88 6.46
CA SER A 232 -27.13 4.36 7.46
C SER A 232 -27.98 5.53 6.94
N LEU A 233 -27.38 6.48 6.20
CA LEU A 233 -28.11 7.60 5.61
C LEU A 233 -29.13 7.12 4.55
N ALA A 234 -28.73 6.17 3.70
CA ALA A 234 -29.59 5.61 2.67
C ALA A 234 -30.78 4.83 3.27
N VAL A 235 -30.53 4.01 4.30
CA VAL A 235 -31.56 3.26 5.04
C VAL A 235 -32.48 4.22 5.80
N GLY A 236 -31.92 5.20 6.53
CA GLY A 236 -32.70 6.20 7.26
C GLY A 236 -33.60 7.03 6.34
N SER A 237 -33.11 7.39 5.16
CA SER A 237 -33.92 8.10 4.15
C SER A 237 -35.03 7.22 3.56
N LEU A 238 -34.78 5.92 3.35
CA LEU A 238 -35.80 4.99 2.87
C LEU A 238 -36.92 4.79 3.90
N LEU A 239 -36.54 4.63 5.18
CA LEU A 239 -37.48 4.55 6.31
C LEU A 239 -38.26 5.87 6.48
N GLY A 240 -37.60 7.02 6.34
CA GLY A 240 -38.23 8.33 6.38
C GLY A 240 -39.28 8.54 5.30
N LEU A 241 -38.99 8.14 4.05
CA LEU A 241 -39.96 8.17 2.95
C LEU A 241 -41.14 7.22 3.20
N LEU A 242 -40.88 6.02 3.71
CA LEU A 242 -41.92 5.04 4.01
C LEU A 242 -42.83 5.51 5.15
N TYR A 243 -42.26 6.14 6.18
CA TYR A 243 -42.99 6.80 7.26
C TYR A 243 -43.80 8.01 6.77
N ALA A 244 -43.23 8.88 5.93
CA ALA A 244 -43.94 10.01 5.34
C ALA A 244 -45.14 9.57 4.48
N ARG A 245 -44.99 8.45 3.75
CA ARG A 245 -46.08 7.83 2.99
C ARG A 245 -47.17 7.24 3.89
N GLN A 246 -46.79 6.52 4.96
CA GLN A 246 -47.76 5.93 5.90
C GLN A 246 -48.51 6.98 6.74
N THR A 247 -47.87 8.12 7.04
CA THR A 247 -48.46 9.21 7.83
C THR A 247 -49.24 10.22 6.98
N GLY A 248 -49.50 9.94 5.70
CA GLY A 248 -50.26 10.82 4.81
C GLY A 248 -49.53 12.12 4.41
N ARG A 249 -48.29 12.36 4.85
CA ARG A 249 -47.52 13.59 4.51
C ARG A 249 -47.09 13.69 3.04
N LEU A 250 -47.49 12.72 2.22
CA LEU A 250 -47.30 12.66 0.77
C LEU A 250 -48.64 12.41 0.04
N SER A 251 -49.79 12.65 0.69
CA SER A 251 -51.10 12.57 0.03
C SER A 251 -51.36 13.84 -0.79
N VAL A 252 -51.56 13.66 -2.10
CA VAL A 252 -52.04 14.71 -2.99
C VAL A 252 -53.54 14.89 -2.76
N SER A 253 -53.97 16.13 -2.49
CA SER A 253 -55.38 16.51 -2.32
C SER A 253 -56.17 16.33 -3.62
N GLU A 254 -57.50 16.34 -3.53
CA GLU A 254 -58.35 16.28 -4.73
C GLU A 254 -58.25 17.54 -5.59
N ALA A 255 -57.98 18.70 -4.98
CA ALA A 255 -57.74 19.96 -5.70
C ALA A 255 -56.43 19.89 -6.50
N GLU A 256 -55.34 19.43 -5.89
CA GLU A 256 -54.04 19.24 -6.57
C GLU A 256 -54.11 18.20 -7.69
N ARG A 257 -54.88 17.11 -7.50
CA ARG A 257 -55.10 16.11 -8.56
C ARG A 257 -55.85 16.72 -9.74
N ARG A 258 -57.01 17.36 -9.49
CA ARG A 258 -57.79 18.03 -10.55
C ARG A 258 -56.99 19.10 -11.28
N TRP A 259 -56.15 19.88 -10.60
CA TRP A 259 -55.25 20.85 -11.23
C TRP A 259 -54.17 20.19 -12.09
N ALA A 260 -53.57 19.10 -11.63
CA ALA A 260 -52.57 18.35 -12.40
C ALA A 260 -53.18 17.71 -13.66
N ASP A 261 -54.38 17.13 -13.54
CA ASP A 261 -55.13 16.54 -14.65
C ASP A 261 -55.49 17.63 -15.68
N TYR A 262 -56.02 18.78 -15.23
CA TYR A 262 -56.29 19.95 -16.06
C TYR A 262 -55.03 20.46 -16.79
N ARG A 263 -53.91 20.68 -16.10
CA ARG A 263 -52.67 21.17 -16.75
C ARG A 263 -52.11 20.15 -17.74
N THR A 264 -52.33 18.86 -17.53
CA THR A 264 -51.92 17.80 -18.46
C THR A 264 -52.77 17.89 -19.73
N ALA A 265 -54.10 17.87 -19.60
CA ALA A 265 -55.03 18.02 -20.73
C ALA A 265 -54.82 19.35 -21.49
N ARG A 266 -54.60 20.47 -20.78
CA ARG A 266 -54.38 21.79 -21.41
C ARG A 266 -53.10 21.85 -22.24
N ALA A 267 -52.07 21.08 -21.86
CA ALA A 267 -50.83 20.95 -22.63
C ALA A 267 -50.94 19.93 -23.78
N GLU A 268 -51.70 18.85 -23.59
CA GLU A 268 -51.92 17.81 -24.60
C GLU A 268 -52.82 18.29 -25.75
N TYR A 269 -53.83 19.11 -25.45
CA TYR A 269 -54.81 19.59 -26.42
C TYR A 269 -54.61 21.06 -26.87
N ASP A 270 -53.42 21.64 -26.70
CA ASP A 270 -53.11 23.01 -27.16
C ASP A 270 -53.40 23.21 -28.66
N ASP A 271 -53.09 22.19 -29.48
CA ASP A 271 -53.40 22.14 -30.92
C ASP A 271 -54.90 22.22 -31.25
N TRP A 272 -55.80 21.98 -30.29
CA TRP A 272 -57.27 22.02 -30.42
C TRP A 272 -57.92 23.24 -29.75
N ILE A 273 -57.12 24.06 -29.06
CA ILE A 273 -57.58 25.22 -28.29
C ILE A 273 -57.18 26.52 -29.02
N THR A 274 -57.98 27.58 -28.89
CA THR A 274 -57.62 28.93 -29.33
C THR A 274 -58.14 29.97 -28.35
N SER A 275 -57.24 30.83 -27.89
CA SER A 275 -57.58 31.95 -27.02
C SER A 275 -58.39 33.00 -27.79
N GLY A 276 -59.51 33.43 -27.23
CA GLY A 276 -60.46 34.35 -27.86
C GLY A 276 -61.24 35.17 -26.83
N HIS A 277 -62.10 36.06 -27.34
CA HIS A 277 -63.02 36.86 -26.52
C HIS A 277 -64.45 36.54 -26.97
N LEU A 278 -65.33 36.21 -26.02
CA LEU A 278 -66.75 35.97 -26.33
C LEU A 278 -67.52 37.29 -26.33
N PRO A 279 -68.53 37.47 -27.21
CA PRO A 279 -69.48 38.57 -27.11
C PRO A 279 -70.20 38.59 -25.76
N SER A 280 -70.55 39.78 -25.26
CA SER A 280 -71.28 39.97 -23.98
C SER A 280 -72.59 39.17 -23.88
N ASP A 281 -73.21 38.90 -25.02
CA ASP A 281 -74.55 38.29 -25.10
C ASP A 281 -74.48 36.75 -25.01
N THR A 282 -73.26 36.19 -24.91
CA THR A 282 -73.01 34.73 -24.87
C THR A 282 -73.49 34.09 -23.56
N ASP A 283 -73.50 34.84 -22.46
CA ASP A 283 -73.93 34.34 -21.14
C ASP A 283 -75.44 34.08 -21.07
N GLU A 284 -76.23 34.61 -22.01
CA GLU A 284 -77.67 34.35 -22.14
C GLU A 284 -77.99 33.06 -22.94
N MET A 285 -76.98 32.41 -23.55
CA MET A 285 -77.18 31.14 -24.25
C MET A 285 -77.30 29.94 -23.28
N PRO A 286 -78.23 28.98 -23.52
CA PRO A 286 -78.27 27.74 -22.76
C PRO A 286 -76.97 26.94 -22.90
N ALA A 287 -76.28 26.78 -21.78
CA ALA A 287 -74.97 26.14 -21.68
C ALA A 287 -75.06 24.74 -21.04
N ILE A 288 -74.25 23.80 -21.55
CA ILE A 288 -74.04 22.47 -20.98
C ILE A 288 -72.63 22.44 -20.38
N THR A 289 -72.53 22.29 -19.05
CA THR A 289 -71.24 22.11 -18.39
C THR A 289 -70.68 20.71 -18.65
N VAL A 290 -69.39 20.63 -18.91
CA VAL A 290 -68.61 19.40 -19.10
C VAL A 290 -67.62 19.27 -17.94
N ASP A 291 -67.42 18.06 -17.42
CA ASP A 291 -66.66 17.84 -16.16
C ASP A 291 -65.12 17.89 -16.35
N SER A 292 -64.61 17.79 -17.58
CA SER A 292 -63.18 17.85 -17.91
C SER A 292 -62.89 18.58 -19.22
N LEU A 293 -61.68 19.13 -19.34
CA LEU A 293 -61.21 19.76 -20.58
C LEU A 293 -61.09 18.74 -21.72
N GLU A 294 -60.65 17.52 -21.43
CA GLU A 294 -60.61 16.37 -22.35
C GLU A 294 -62.00 16.13 -22.96
N GLY A 295 -63.04 16.00 -22.13
CA GLY A 295 -64.40 15.81 -22.63
C GLY A 295 -64.96 16.99 -23.43
N LEU A 296 -64.49 18.21 -23.20
CA LEU A 296 -64.84 19.37 -24.03
C LEU A 296 -64.10 19.35 -25.38
N VAL A 297 -62.86 18.88 -25.40
CA VAL A 297 -62.08 18.68 -26.64
C VAL A 297 -62.68 17.55 -27.48
N ASP A 298 -63.13 16.44 -26.87
CA ASP A 298 -63.85 15.37 -27.56
C ASP A 298 -65.10 15.90 -28.28
N VAL A 299 -65.89 16.75 -27.61
CA VAL A 299 -67.05 17.43 -28.24
C VAL A 299 -66.62 18.32 -29.41
N ALA A 300 -65.48 19.01 -29.32
CA ALA A 300 -64.96 19.82 -30.43
C ALA A 300 -64.52 18.94 -31.62
N ILE A 301 -63.86 17.82 -31.36
CA ILE A 301 -63.41 16.84 -32.37
C ILE A 301 -64.62 16.23 -33.08
N ASP A 302 -65.59 15.68 -32.35
CA ASP A 302 -66.78 15.02 -32.88
C ASP A 302 -67.66 15.96 -33.73
N THR A 303 -67.64 17.26 -33.41
CA THR A 303 -68.40 18.28 -34.15
C THR A 303 -67.58 18.99 -35.23
N ASN A 304 -66.30 18.64 -35.39
CA ASN A 304 -65.34 19.32 -36.28
C ASN A 304 -65.30 20.85 -36.05
N THR A 305 -65.36 21.25 -34.77
CA THR A 305 -65.21 22.63 -34.29
C THR A 305 -63.90 22.78 -33.52
N ARG A 306 -63.74 23.86 -32.75
CA ARG A 306 -62.51 24.15 -31.99
C ARG A 306 -62.88 24.72 -30.62
N VAL A 307 -62.10 24.38 -29.59
CA VAL A 307 -62.30 24.90 -28.25
C VAL A 307 -61.81 26.36 -28.19
N ILE A 308 -62.66 27.27 -27.72
CA ILE A 308 -62.30 28.66 -27.48
C ILE A 308 -62.03 28.88 -25.98
N GLU A 309 -60.80 29.29 -25.67
CA GLU A 309 -60.38 29.71 -24.34
C GLU A 309 -60.71 31.20 -24.18
N ASN A 310 -61.74 31.51 -23.40
CA ASN A 310 -62.21 32.88 -23.18
C ASN A 310 -61.33 33.60 -22.14
N VAL A 311 -60.39 34.40 -22.62
CA VAL A 311 -59.39 35.10 -21.79
C VAL A 311 -60.00 36.13 -20.82
N SER A 312 -61.28 36.51 -21.01
CA SER A 312 -61.95 37.49 -20.15
C SER A 312 -62.67 36.87 -18.94
N HIS A 313 -62.91 35.56 -18.95
CA HIS A 313 -63.72 34.87 -17.93
C HIS A 313 -63.14 33.52 -17.47
N ASP A 314 -61.91 33.19 -17.88
CA ASP A 314 -61.20 31.95 -17.53
C ASP A 314 -62.06 30.69 -17.72
N GLN A 315 -62.65 30.54 -18.91
CA GLN A 315 -63.55 29.44 -19.27
C GLN A 315 -63.23 28.92 -20.68
N TYR A 316 -63.43 27.63 -20.91
CA TYR A 316 -63.29 27.00 -22.22
C TYR A 316 -64.68 26.70 -22.77
N VAL A 317 -64.94 27.04 -24.03
CA VAL A 317 -66.26 26.83 -24.66
C VAL A 317 -66.17 26.20 -26.06
N VAL A 318 -67.21 25.48 -26.43
CA VAL A 318 -67.43 24.94 -27.77
C VAL A 318 -68.85 25.27 -28.22
N PHE A 319 -69.00 25.81 -29.43
CA PHE A 319 -70.29 26.15 -30.02
C PHE A 319 -70.73 25.06 -30.99
N VAL A 320 -71.92 24.48 -30.76
CA VAL A 320 -72.50 23.44 -31.61
C VAL A 320 -73.95 23.83 -31.93
N ASP A 321 -74.20 24.22 -33.18
CA ASP A 321 -75.47 24.80 -33.65
C ASP A 321 -75.95 25.97 -32.76
N ASN A 322 -76.99 25.72 -31.94
CA ASN A 322 -77.58 26.69 -31.01
C ASN A 322 -77.38 26.24 -29.54
N ARG A 323 -76.28 25.56 -29.25
CA ARG A 323 -75.88 25.10 -27.91
C ARG A 323 -74.43 25.48 -27.63
N LEU A 324 -74.17 25.86 -26.39
CA LEU A 324 -72.82 26.11 -25.89
C LEU A 324 -72.44 24.98 -24.92
N TYR A 325 -71.27 24.40 -25.11
CA TYR A 325 -70.63 23.51 -24.13
C TYR A 325 -69.55 24.30 -23.40
N ARG A 326 -69.40 24.12 -22.09
CA ARG A 326 -68.47 24.86 -21.25
C ARG A 326 -67.71 23.97 -20.28
N TYR A 327 -66.43 24.26 -20.11
CA TYR A 327 -65.59 23.75 -19.02
C TYR A 327 -64.98 24.94 -18.26
N GLU A 328 -65.04 24.87 -16.93
CA GLU A 328 -64.41 25.84 -16.03
C GLU A 328 -63.18 25.17 -15.41
N PRO A 329 -61.97 25.73 -15.56
CA PRO A 329 -60.75 25.14 -15.03
C PRO A 329 -60.78 25.16 -13.49
N PRO A 330 -60.22 24.13 -12.82
CA PRO A 330 -60.04 24.16 -11.37
C PRO A 330 -59.06 25.27 -11.00
N LEU A 331 -59.28 25.91 -9.85
CA LEU A 331 -58.35 26.91 -9.31
C LEU A 331 -56.96 26.30 -9.06
N GLU A 332 -55.91 27.07 -9.31
CA GLU A 332 -54.55 26.68 -8.96
C GLU A 332 -54.42 26.49 -7.44
N PRO A 333 -53.97 25.31 -6.94
CA PRO A 333 -53.75 25.09 -5.52
C PRO A 333 -52.61 25.99 -5.02
N THR A 334 -52.97 27.00 -4.25
CA THR A 334 -51.99 27.76 -3.45
C THR A 334 -51.40 26.86 -2.36
N ALA A 335 -50.10 27.00 -2.09
CA ALA A 335 -49.38 26.16 -1.12
C ALA A 335 -49.81 26.32 0.36
N GLU A 336 -50.88 27.08 0.64
CA GLU A 336 -51.45 27.31 1.98
C GLU A 336 -52.94 26.91 2.02
N GLY A 337 -53.20 25.66 2.42
CA GLY A 337 -54.36 25.26 3.25
C GLY A 337 -55.78 25.29 2.66
N ASP A 338 -56.19 24.20 2.00
CA ASP A 338 -57.61 23.83 1.87
C ASP A 338 -58.10 23.12 3.16
N ASP A 339 -58.20 23.87 4.26
CA ASP A 339 -58.93 23.42 5.46
C ASP A 339 -60.42 23.74 5.28
N GLY A 340 -61.15 22.79 4.69
CA GLY A 340 -62.58 22.89 4.44
C GLY A 340 -63.41 23.14 5.71
N ARG A 341 -63.82 24.39 5.92
CA ARG A 341 -64.81 24.78 6.94
C ARG A 341 -66.21 24.27 6.57
N ALA A 342 -66.53 23.05 6.98
CA ALA A 342 -67.91 22.70 7.28
C ALA A 342 -68.27 23.28 8.66
N SER A 343 -69.24 24.17 8.70
CA SER A 343 -69.75 24.79 9.94
C SER A 343 -70.78 23.88 10.61
N ASP A 344 -70.47 23.41 11.82
CA ASP A 344 -71.47 22.93 12.78
C ASP A 344 -71.20 23.61 14.13
N GLU A 345 -72.23 24.31 14.65
CA GLU A 345 -72.26 24.91 15.98
C GLU A 345 -73.00 23.99 16.98
N HIS A 346 -72.91 24.29 18.28
CA HIS A 346 -73.40 23.53 19.46
C HIS A 346 -72.61 22.25 19.82
N ASP A 347 -72.29 21.96 21.09
CA ASP A 347 -72.40 22.74 22.34
C ASP A 347 -71.45 22.12 23.41
N SER A 348 -71.04 22.92 24.41
CA SER A 348 -70.70 22.58 25.81
C SER A 348 -69.95 21.27 26.16
N SER A 349 -69.00 21.25 27.11
CA SER A 349 -68.57 22.23 28.12
C SER A 349 -67.27 21.74 28.78
N SER A 350 -66.44 22.68 29.28
CA SER A 350 -65.51 22.53 30.44
C SER A 350 -64.45 21.39 30.42
N ASP A 351 -63.23 21.56 30.94
CA ASP A 351 -62.74 22.54 31.91
C ASP A 351 -61.24 22.83 31.75
N GLN A 352 -60.78 23.83 32.50
CA GLN A 352 -59.41 24.23 32.82
C GLN A 352 -58.39 23.07 32.95
N THR A 353 -57.08 23.26 32.75
CA THR A 353 -56.25 24.31 33.39
C THR A 353 -54.85 24.43 32.76
N LYS A 354 -54.29 25.66 32.80
CA LYS A 354 -52.86 26.06 33.03
C LYS A 354 -51.72 25.15 32.49
N GLY A 355 -50.69 25.66 31.81
CA GLY A 355 -50.33 27.05 31.49
C GLY A 355 -48.80 27.25 31.42
N GLY A 356 -48.32 28.38 30.91
CA GLY A 356 -46.91 28.80 30.96
C GLY A 356 -45.98 28.04 29.98
N MET A 357 -45.72 28.48 28.75
CA MET A 357 -45.02 29.72 28.36
C MET A 357 -43.64 29.90 29.04
N THR A 358 -42.57 29.36 28.45
CA THR A 358 -41.39 30.16 28.03
C THR A 358 -40.37 29.36 27.20
N ARG A 359 -40.08 29.88 26.01
CA ARG A 359 -38.75 29.89 25.33
C ARG A 359 -38.13 31.29 25.63
N PRO A 360 -36.88 31.67 25.28
CA PRO A 360 -35.84 30.92 24.54
C PRO A 360 -34.37 31.13 25.05
N SER A 361 -33.41 30.59 24.28
CA SER A 361 -32.00 31.07 24.17
C SER A 361 -31.09 30.82 25.39
N ARG A 362 -29.74 30.82 25.29
CA ARG A 362 -28.86 31.35 24.25
C ARG A 362 -27.54 30.57 24.14
N VAL A 363 -27.12 30.38 22.89
CA VAL A 363 -25.75 30.32 22.37
C VAL A 363 -24.68 30.96 23.27
N GLN A 364 -23.56 30.27 23.45
CA GLN A 364 -22.27 30.91 23.75
C GLN A 364 -21.22 30.35 22.77
N ALA A 365 -20.68 31.22 21.93
CA ALA A 365 -19.57 30.90 21.05
C ALA A 365 -18.25 31.04 21.82
N ASN A 366 -17.24 30.25 21.45
CA ASN A 366 -15.85 30.57 21.79
C ASN A 366 -14.97 30.34 20.56
N THR A 367 -14.17 31.34 20.21
CA THR A 367 -13.39 31.39 18.97
C THR A 367 -11.90 31.25 19.25
N ASN A 368 -11.23 30.46 18.40
CA ASN A 368 -9.84 30.54 17.94
C ASN A 368 -8.78 31.27 18.79
N HIS A 369 -7.61 30.63 18.96
CA HIS A 369 -6.40 30.92 18.14
C HIS A 369 -5.10 30.56 18.90
N SER A 370 -4.13 29.89 18.24
CA SER A 370 -2.70 30.18 18.45
C SER A 370 -1.80 29.66 17.33
N ASP A 371 -0.91 30.56 16.92
CA ASP A 371 0.23 30.44 16.01
C ASP A 371 1.56 30.28 16.81
N ASN A 372 2.74 29.94 16.28
CA ASN A 372 3.09 29.45 14.93
C ASN A 372 4.21 28.35 14.90
N PRO A 373 5.50 28.58 15.30
CA PRO A 373 6.58 28.09 14.45
C PRO A 373 7.61 27.09 15.03
N LYS A 374 8.43 26.62 14.08
CA LYS A 374 9.64 25.80 14.11
C LYS A 374 10.81 26.38 14.93
N ASP A 375 11.74 25.48 15.27
CA ASP A 375 13.21 25.62 15.09
C ASP A 375 13.75 24.18 14.85
N HIS A 376 14.56 23.86 13.82
CA HIS A 376 15.95 24.24 13.49
C HIS A 376 17.01 23.29 14.09
#